data_AF-A0A1Y4V896-F1
#
_entry.id   AF-A0A1Y4V896-F1
#
_cell.length_a   1.000
_cell.length_b   1.000
_cell.length_c   1.000
_cell.angle_alpha   90.00
_cell.angle_beta   90.00
_cell.angle_gamma   90.00
#
_symmetry.space_group_name_H-M   'P 1'
#
loop_
_entity.id
_entity.type
_entity.pdbx_description
1 polymer ?
#
loop_
_entity_poly.entity_id
_entity_poly.type
_entity_poly.pdbx_seq_one_letter_code
_entity_poly.pdbx_strand_id
1 'polypeptide(L)'
;MNAYTTLGFTVTIDPSVSYSGYFNARNQAIILQKAGDTVYHEMGHFLAFVAGNVDKKADFTAIYNEEKGKYTGTNKNYVTQNASEYFAESFKDYTLNPSALQKSRPKTYQAVVNALGNVTTQQINKLKLAYGPIWK
;
A
#
# COMPACT_ATOMS: atom_id res chain seq x y z
N MET A 1 -18.36 5.35 -1.82
CA MET A 1 -18.19 4.62 -0.55
C MET A 1 -16.70 4.35 -0.37
N ASN A 2 -16.07 4.75 0.74
CA ASN A 2 -14.64 4.52 0.97
C ASN A 2 -14.40 3.03 1.30
N ALA A 3 -13.50 2.36 0.57
CA ALA A 3 -13.20 0.93 0.77
C ALA A 3 -12.73 0.64 2.20
N TYR A 4 -11.99 1.58 2.80
CA TYR A 4 -11.44 1.48 4.14
C TYR A 4 -12.54 1.29 5.20
N THR A 5 -13.53 2.18 5.20
CA THR A 5 -14.69 2.11 6.11
C THR A 5 -15.61 0.95 5.77
N THR A 6 -15.77 0.65 4.47
CA THR A 6 -16.66 -0.44 4.00
C THR A 6 -16.15 -1.82 4.40
N LEU A 7 -14.83 -1.98 4.49
CA LEU A 7 -14.16 -3.20 4.91
C LEU A 7 -13.86 -3.22 6.42
N GLY A 8 -14.27 -2.20 7.18
CA GLY A 8 -14.12 -2.17 8.64
C GLY A 8 -12.69 -1.94 9.15
N PHE A 9 -11.79 -1.37 8.33
CA PHE A 9 -10.42 -1.11 8.77
C PHE A 9 -10.34 0.07 9.75
N THR A 10 -9.44 -0.02 10.73
CA THR A 10 -9.20 1.01 11.76
C THR A 10 -7.74 1.45 11.79
N VAL A 11 -7.48 2.75 12.02
CA VAL A 11 -6.14 3.28 12.30
C VAL A 11 -6.01 3.52 13.79
N THR A 12 -4.97 3.01 14.43
CA THR A 12 -4.66 3.26 15.85
C THR A 12 -3.26 3.82 16.02
N ILE A 13 -3.07 4.65 17.05
CA ILE A 13 -1.76 5.10 17.50
C ILE A 13 -1.39 4.34 18.76
N ASP A 14 -0.29 3.60 18.72
CA ASP A 14 0.26 2.86 19.85
C ASP A 14 1.76 3.17 20.01
N PRO A 15 2.13 4.10 20.90
CA PRO A 15 3.53 4.48 21.11
C PRO A 15 4.42 3.35 21.67
N SER A 16 3.85 2.25 22.15
CA SER A 16 4.60 1.15 22.76
C SER A 16 5.22 0.20 21.73
N VAL A 17 4.78 0.25 20.47
CA VAL A 17 5.27 -0.62 19.40
C VAL A 17 6.67 -0.21 18.91
N SER A 18 7.46 -1.19 18.47
CA SER A 18 8.85 -0.97 18.02
C SER A 18 8.99 -0.56 16.55
N TYR A 19 7.90 -0.57 15.78
CA TYR A 19 7.85 -0.23 14.36
C TYR A 19 7.14 1.10 14.14
N SER A 20 7.48 1.84 13.08
CA SER A 20 6.84 3.13 12.78
C SER A 20 5.37 2.98 12.39
N GLY A 21 5.05 1.91 11.66
CA GLY A 21 3.73 1.57 11.15
C GLY A 21 3.62 0.08 10.87
N TYR A 22 2.39 -0.45 10.89
CA TYR A 22 2.10 -1.84 10.57
C TYR A 22 0.68 -2.03 10.04
N PHE A 23 0.58 -2.43 8.78
CA PHE A 23 -0.64 -2.90 8.15
C PHE A 23 -0.93 -4.37 8.46
N ASN A 24 -2.12 -4.64 8.97
CA ASN A 24 -2.60 -5.99 9.29
C ASN A 24 -3.98 -6.25 8.65
N ALA A 25 -3.98 -6.90 7.49
CA ALA A 25 -5.21 -7.30 6.80
C ALA A 25 -6.09 -8.25 7.62
N ARG A 26 -5.49 -9.12 8.45
CA ARG A 26 -6.24 -10.12 9.24
C ARG A 26 -7.07 -9.47 10.34
N ASN A 27 -6.51 -8.44 10.98
CA ASN A 27 -7.16 -7.74 12.09
C ASN A 27 -7.82 -6.43 11.64
N GLN A 28 -7.92 -6.18 10.32
CA GLN A 28 -8.47 -4.95 9.75
C GLN A 28 -7.85 -3.69 10.37
N ALA A 29 -6.53 -3.66 10.55
CA ALA A 29 -5.88 -2.62 11.32
C ALA A 29 -4.65 -2.02 10.62
N ILE A 30 -4.47 -0.72 10.81
CA ILE A 30 -3.19 -0.02 10.65
C ILE A 30 -2.81 0.49 12.03
N ILE A 31 -1.64 0.10 12.51
CA ILE A 31 -1.10 0.53 13.80
C ILE A 31 0.08 1.44 13.52
N LEU A 32 0.12 2.63 14.11
CA LEU A 32 1.23 3.59 13.96
C LEU A 32 1.84 3.87 15.34
N GLN A 33 3.15 4.01 15.42
CA GLN A 33 3.80 4.43 16.68
C GLN A 33 3.43 5.89 17.03
N LYS A 34 3.30 6.74 16.02
CA LYS A 34 2.90 8.14 16.14
C LYS A 34 2.22 8.62 14.86
N ALA A 35 1.46 9.72 14.95
CA ALA A 35 0.90 10.35 13.77
C ALA A 35 2.00 10.91 12.85
N GLY A 36 1.80 10.78 11.53
CA GLY A 36 2.73 11.27 10.51
C GLY A 36 2.56 10.55 9.17
N ASP A 37 3.46 10.83 8.23
CA ASP A 37 3.37 10.35 6.83
C ASP A 37 3.54 8.83 6.68
N THR A 38 3.94 8.12 7.73
CA THR A 38 3.98 6.66 7.75
C THR A 38 2.61 6.06 7.45
N VAL A 39 1.52 6.74 7.80
CA VAL A 39 0.17 6.27 7.46
C VAL A 39 0.00 6.04 5.95
N TYR A 40 0.61 6.87 5.10
CA TYR A 40 0.49 6.71 3.65
C TYR A 40 1.21 5.44 3.18
N HIS A 41 2.34 5.09 3.80
CA HIS A 41 3.03 3.83 3.50
C HIS A 41 2.12 2.63 3.83
N GLU A 42 1.53 2.61 5.04
CA GLU A 42 0.61 1.53 5.44
C GLU A 42 -0.67 1.49 4.59
N MET A 43 -1.16 2.65 4.16
CA MET A 43 -2.26 2.75 3.19
C MET A 43 -1.86 2.20 1.82
N GLY A 44 -0.58 2.22 1.46
CA GLY A 44 -0.05 1.58 0.26
C GLY A 44 -0.17 0.05 0.33
N HIS A 45 0.16 -0.56 1.47
CA HIS A 45 -0.09 -1.99 1.69
C HIS A 45 -1.59 -2.32 1.66
N PHE A 46 -2.42 -1.48 2.28
CA PHE A 46 -3.88 -1.62 2.20
C PHE A 46 -4.39 -1.55 0.75
N LEU A 47 -3.93 -0.56 -0.03
CA LEU A 47 -4.31 -0.44 -1.44
C LEU A 47 -3.88 -1.69 -2.22
N ALA A 48 -2.67 -2.18 -1.99
CA ALA A 48 -2.16 -3.35 -2.67
C ALA A 48 -3.04 -4.58 -2.40
N PHE A 49 -3.40 -4.79 -1.13
CA PHE A 49 -4.33 -5.83 -0.69
C PHE A 49 -5.70 -5.70 -1.36
N VAL A 50 -6.32 -4.52 -1.26
CA VAL A 50 -7.68 -4.29 -1.77
C VAL A 50 -7.73 -4.42 -3.29
N ALA A 51 -6.72 -3.94 -4.00
CA ALA A 51 -6.60 -4.08 -5.45
C ALA A 51 -6.30 -5.53 -5.92
N GLY A 52 -6.31 -6.50 -5.01
CA GLY A 52 -6.13 -7.93 -5.32
C GLY A 52 -4.68 -8.37 -5.27
N ASN A 53 -3.94 -7.91 -4.25
CA ASN A 53 -2.52 -8.18 -4.02
C ASN A 53 -1.67 -7.82 -5.25
N VAL A 54 -1.87 -6.62 -5.81
CA VAL A 54 -1.20 -6.17 -7.04
C VAL A 54 0.32 -6.16 -6.93
N ASP A 55 0.83 -5.86 -5.73
CA ASP A 55 2.24 -5.84 -5.39
C ASP A 55 2.92 -7.21 -5.50
N LYS A 56 2.13 -8.30 -5.42
CA LYS A 56 2.60 -9.68 -5.53
C LYS A 56 2.46 -10.27 -6.93
N LYS A 57 1.88 -9.53 -7.87
CA LYS A 57 1.68 -10.01 -9.25
C LYS A 57 2.96 -9.91 -10.05
N ALA A 58 3.10 -10.81 -11.03
CA ALA A 58 4.25 -10.84 -11.93
C ALA A 58 4.44 -9.50 -12.67
N ASP A 59 3.35 -8.89 -13.14
CA ASP A 59 3.38 -7.61 -13.85
C ASP A 59 4.01 -6.50 -13.00
N PHE A 60 3.62 -6.39 -11.73
CA PHE A 60 4.23 -5.39 -10.85
C PHE A 60 5.66 -5.75 -10.45
N THR A 61 5.94 -7.05 -10.27
CA THR A 61 7.31 -7.52 -9.98
C THR A 61 8.27 -7.14 -11.11
N ALA A 62 7.83 -7.19 -12.37
CA ALA A 62 8.61 -6.74 -13.52
C ALA A 62 8.88 -5.23 -13.45
N ILE A 63 7.85 -4.41 -13.18
CA ILE A 63 7.99 -2.96 -13.00
C ILE A 63 8.95 -2.63 -11.85
N TYR A 64 8.80 -3.28 -10.70
CA TYR A 64 9.68 -3.14 -9.55
C TYR A 64 11.14 -3.42 -9.93
N ASN A 65 11.43 -4.53 -10.60
CA ASN A 65 12.81 -4.86 -10.98
C ASN A 65 13.41 -3.84 -11.96
N GLU A 66 12.60 -3.26 -12.84
CA GLU A 66 13.03 -2.24 -13.79
C GLU A 66 13.28 -0.87 -13.12
N GLU A 67 12.44 -0.47 -12.16
CA GLU A 67 12.41 0.90 -11.65
C GLU A 67 12.94 1.06 -10.21
N LYS A 68 13.17 -0.02 -9.44
CA LYS A 68 13.70 0.07 -8.07
C LYS A 68 15.05 0.79 -7.99
N GLY A 69 15.90 0.63 -9.01
CA GLY A 69 17.20 1.30 -9.08
C GLY A 69 17.09 2.83 -9.12
N LYS A 70 15.97 3.35 -9.66
CA LYS A 70 15.67 4.78 -9.81
C LYS A 70 15.15 5.43 -8.52
N TYR A 71 14.89 4.65 -7.47
CA TYR A 71 14.51 5.20 -6.17
C TYR A 71 15.69 5.96 -5.55
N THR A 72 15.46 7.24 -5.23
CA THR A 72 16.47 8.15 -4.62
C THR A 72 16.03 8.68 -3.25
N GLY A 73 14.94 8.17 -2.70
CA GLY A 73 14.47 8.55 -1.36
C GLY A 73 15.32 7.93 -0.24
N THR A 74 14.92 8.21 1.00
CA THR A 74 15.58 7.67 2.20
C THR A 74 15.28 6.18 2.38
N ASN A 75 16.06 5.48 3.21
CA ASN A 75 15.85 4.06 3.50
C ASN A 75 15.78 3.15 2.26
N LYS A 76 16.55 3.47 1.20
CA LYS A 76 16.55 2.75 -0.08
C LYS A 76 16.65 1.23 0.07
N ASN A 77 17.48 0.73 0.98
CA ASN A 77 17.62 -0.71 1.21
C ASN A 77 16.30 -1.34 1.65
N TYR A 78 15.58 -0.71 2.58
CA TYR A 78 14.27 -1.15 3.05
C TYR A 78 13.23 -1.06 1.92
N VAL A 79 13.13 0.11 1.28
CA VAL A 79 12.12 0.36 0.24
C VAL A 79 12.29 -0.57 -0.97
N THR A 80 13.53 -0.93 -1.30
CA THR A 80 13.82 -1.76 -2.48
C THR A 80 14.03 -3.23 -2.14
N GLN A 81 13.86 -3.65 -0.87
CA GLN A 81 14.10 -5.03 -0.45
C GLN A 81 13.16 -6.04 -1.11
N ASN A 82 11.92 -5.63 -1.40
CA ASN A 82 10.93 -6.43 -2.09
C ASN A 82 9.90 -5.53 -2.81
N ALA A 83 9.04 -6.14 -3.64
CA ALA A 83 8.04 -5.41 -4.41
C ALA A 83 6.94 -4.80 -3.51
N SER A 84 6.57 -5.42 -2.40
CA SER A 84 5.53 -4.94 -1.48
C SER A 84 5.94 -3.62 -0.79
N GLU A 85 7.14 -3.54 -0.23
CA GLU A 85 7.68 -2.30 0.35
C GLU A 85 7.84 -1.20 -0.70
N TYR A 86 8.31 -1.59 -1.90
CA TYR A 86 8.48 -0.66 -2.99
C TYR A 86 7.16 -0.07 -3.45
N PHE A 87 6.10 -0.88 -3.54
CA PHE A 87 4.75 -0.41 -3.86
C PHE A 87 4.23 0.52 -2.77
N ALA A 88 4.35 0.13 -1.50
CA ALA A 88 3.85 0.90 -0.37
C ALA A 88 4.52 2.28 -0.26
N GLU A 89 5.84 2.34 -0.37
CA GLU A 89 6.56 3.62 -0.39
C GLU A 89 6.23 4.43 -1.64
N SER A 90 6.06 3.78 -2.80
CA SER A 90 5.68 4.49 -4.02
C SER A 90 4.26 5.04 -3.96
N PHE A 91 3.34 4.41 -3.23
CA PHE A 91 2.02 4.99 -2.96
C PHE A 91 2.13 6.22 -2.06
N LYS A 92 2.98 6.18 -1.02
CA LYS A 92 3.28 7.37 -0.22
C LYS A 92 3.87 8.50 -1.07
N ASP A 93 4.84 8.21 -1.94
CA ASP A 93 5.39 9.19 -2.88
C ASP A 93 4.30 9.75 -3.81
N TYR A 94 3.39 8.90 -4.29
CA TYR A 94 2.23 9.33 -5.09
C TYR A 94 1.33 10.28 -4.31
N THR A 95 1.06 10.02 -3.03
CA THR A 95 0.21 10.87 -2.19
C THR A 95 0.87 12.22 -1.89
N LEU A 96 2.18 12.23 -1.62
CA LEU A 96 2.90 13.44 -1.24
C LEU A 96 3.32 14.30 -2.44
N ASN A 97 3.76 13.66 -3.53
CA ASN A 97 4.20 14.36 -4.74
C ASN A 97 4.09 13.46 -6.00
N PRO A 98 2.87 13.34 -6.58
CA PRO A 98 2.62 12.44 -7.71
C PRO A 98 3.45 12.81 -8.94
N SER A 99 3.69 14.10 -9.17
CA SER A 99 4.49 14.61 -10.29
C SER A 99 5.96 14.16 -10.21
N ALA A 100 6.55 14.13 -9.01
CA ALA A 100 7.92 13.66 -8.81
C ALA A 100 8.04 12.14 -9.02
N LEU A 101 7.04 11.38 -8.53
CA LEU A 101 6.97 9.94 -8.79
C LEU A 101 6.87 9.66 -10.29
N GLN A 102 5.94 10.33 -10.99
CA GLN A 102 5.73 10.12 -12.43
C GLN A 102 7.00 10.41 -13.25
N LYS A 103 7.76 11.46 -12.91
CA LYS A 103 9.01 11.81 -13.59
C LYS A 103 10.12 10.77 -13.35
N SER A 104 10.23 10.24 -12.13
CA SER A 104 11.32 9.34 -11.75
C SER A 104 11.05 7.87 -12.06
N ARG A 105 9.81 7.41 -11.86
CA ARG A 105 9.36 6.02 -11.93
C ARG A 105 7.97 5.94 -12.60
N PRO A 106 7.88 6.28 -13.91
CA PRO A 106 6.59 6.41 -14.61
C PRO A 106 5.76 5.12 -14.63
N LYS A 107 6.39 3.94 -14.72
CA LYS A 107 5.63 2.67 -14.73
C LYS A 107 5.06 2.37 -13.35
N THR A 108 5.81 2.67 -12.30
CA THR A 108 5.37 2.56 -10.91
C THR A 108 4.22 3.53 -10.61
N TYR A 109 4.33 4.78 -11.08
CA TYR A 109 3.22 5.75 -11.02
C TYR A 109 1.95 5.16 -11.65
N GLN A 110 2.04 4.64 -12.88
CA GLN A 110 0.89 4.07 -13.56
C GLN A 110 0.34 2.83 -12.82
N ALA A 111 1.20 2.00 -12.23
CA ALA A 111 0.76 0.87 -11.43
C ALA A 111 -0.05 1.30 -10.20
N VAL A 112 0.35 2.38 -9.52
CA VAL A 112 -0.43 2.96 -8.41
C VAL A 112 -1.79 3.48 -8.89
N VAL A 113 -1.84 4.21 -10.01
CA VAL A 113 -3.09 4.69 -10.63
C VAL A 113 -4.02 3.53 -10.98
N ASN A 114 -3.48 2.47 -11.58
CA ASN A 114 -4.25 1.28 -11.93
C ASN A 114 -4.78 0.55 -10.68
N ALA A 115 -3.97 0.47 -9.61
CA ALA A 115 -4.39 -0.12 -8.35
C ALA A 115 -5.56 0.65 -7.74
N LEU A 116 -5.52 1.99 -7.75
CA LEU A 116 -6.63 2.85 -7.32
C LEU A 116 -7.90 2.58 -8.14
N GLY A 117 -7.77 2.45 -9.47
CA GLY A 117 -8.89 2.10 -10.36
C GLY A 117 -9.50 0.72 -10.11
N ASN A 118 -8.72 -0.21 -9.55
CA ASN A 118 -9.19 -1.56 -9.21
C ASN A 118 -9.97 -1.64 -7.90
N VAL A 119 -10.03 -0.55 -7.10
CA VAL A 119 -10.82 -0.48 -5.88
C VAL A 119 -12.30 -0.26 -6.22
N THR A 120 -12.93 -1.32 -6.75
CA THR A 120 -14.33 -1.32 -7.17
C THR A 120 -15.23 -2.00 -6.15
N THR A 121 -16.54 -1.73 -6.20
CA THR A 121 -17.53 -2.45 -5.39
C THR A 121 -17.44 -3.96 -5.56
N GLN A 122 -17.20 -4.44 -6.79
CA GLN A 122 -17.05 -5.87 -7.05
C GLN A 122 -15.84 -6.44 -6.32
N GLN A 123 -14.71 -5.73 -6.34
CA GLN A 123 -13.50 -6.15 -5.66
C GLN A 123 -13.67 -6.13 -4.14
N ILE A 124 -14.30 -5.10 -3.58
CA ILE A 124 -14.65 -5.02 -2.16
C ILE A 124 -15.55 -6.20 -1.76
N ASN A 125 -16.56 -6.54 -2.57
CA ASN A 125 -17.45 -7.66 -2.29
C ASN A 125 -16.71 -9.01 -2.32
N LYS A 126 -15.77 -9.20 -3.25
CA LYS A 126 -14.91 -10.40 -3.27
C LYS A 126 -14.11 -10.53 -1.97
N LEU A 127 -13.55 -9.43 -1.47
CA LEU A 127 -12.81 -9.42 -0.21
C LEU A 127 -13.72 -9.74 0.98
N LYS A 128 -14.93 -9.17 1.04
CA LYS A 128 -15.91 -9.50 2.08
C LYS A 128 -16.29 -10.98 2.08
N LEU A 129 -16.45 -11.59 0.92
CA LEU A 129 -16.74 -13.02 0.82
C LEU A 129 -15.55 -13.88 1.28
N ALA A 130 -14.33 -13.51 0.87
CA ALA A 130 -13.13 -14.28 1.18
C ALA A 130 -12.67 -14.15 2.63
N TYR A 131 -12.72 -12.93 3.19
CA TYR A 131 -12.17 -12.61 4.51
C TYR A 131 -13.23 -12.35 5.56
N GLY A 132 -14.49 -12.13 5.19
CA GLY A 132 -15.60 -11.93 6.13
C GLY A 132 -15.72 -12.99 7.23
N PRO A 133 -15.47 -14.30 6.97
CA PRO A 133 -15.45 -15.31 8.04
C PRO A 133 -14.29 -15.16 9.04
N ILE A 134 -13.22 -14.43 8.67
CA ILE A 134 -12.03 -14.19 9.51
C ILE A 134 -12.18 -12.87 10.26
N TRP A 135 -12.74 -11.87 9.58
CA TRP A 135 -13.03 -10.53 10.08
C TRP A 135 -14.24 -10.57 11.01
N LYS A 136 -14.00 -10.33 12.31
CA LYS A 136 -15.00 -10.41 13.37
C LYS A 136 -15.50 -9.03 13.77
#